data_AF-A0A819LF97-F1
#
_entry.id   AF-A0A819LF97-F1
#
_cell.length_a   1.000
_cell.length_b   1.000
_cell.length_c   1.000
_cell.angle_alpha   90.00
_cell.angle_beta   90.00
_cell.angle_gamma   90.00
#
_symmetry.space_group_name_H-M   'P 1'
#
loop_
_entity.id
_entity.type
_entity.pdbx_description
1 polymer ?
#
loop_
_entity_poly.entity_id
_entity_poly.type
_entity_poly.pdbx_seq_one_letter_code
_entity_poly.pdbx_strand_id
1 'polypeptide(L)'
;MAQKFLATPLSAQFVKQYIPPTTEDNIFGDVVEKGENFGKYDLIQVRCIPEGKIKPIEFYEQANLDTQVLSNIRRVHFEKPTPVQRYTIPCIHEEDDIIACTQTGSGKT
;
A
#
# COMPACT_ATOMS: atom_id res chain seq x y z
N MET A 1 -57.67 0.22 35.86
CA MET A 1 -56.45 0.65 35.14
C MET A 1 -55.60 -0.58 34.87
N ALA A 2 -55.69 -1.16 33.68
CA ALA A 2 -54.78 -2.19 33.19
C ALA A 2 -54.57 -1.93 31.70
N GLN A 3 -53.42 -1.35 31.34
CA GLN A 3 -53.02 -1.13 29.96
C GLN A 3 -52.68 -2.49 29.33
N LYS A 4 -53.46 -2.92 28.34
CA LYS A 4 -53.06 -3.97 27.41
C LYS A 4 -52.00 -3.39 26.46
N PHE A 5 -50.74 -3.72 26.67
CA PHE A 5 -49.70 -3.56 25.66
C PHE A 5 -49.93 -4.62 24.57
N LEU A 6 -50.40 -4.20 23.40
CA LEU A 6 -50.38 -5.03 22.20
C LEU A 6 -48.94 -5.04 21.67
N ALA A 7 -48.26 -6.17 21.81
CA ALA A 7 -46.99 -6.40 21.14
C ALA A 7 -47.25 -6.50 19.63
N THR A 8 -46.87 -5.47 18.88
CA THR A 8 -46.75 -5.55 17.42
C THR A 8 -45.67 -6.58 17.06
N PRO A 9 -45.90 -7.47 16.08
CA PRO A 9 -44.87 -8.42 15.68
C PRO A 9 -43.71 -7.66 15.07
N LEU A 10 -42.48 -7.91 15.54
CA LEU A 10 -41.27 -7.48 14.85
C LEU A 10 -41.32 -8.10 13.45
N SER A 11 -41.60 -7.29 12.44
CA SER A 11 -41.40 -7.68 11.06
C SER A 11 -39.94 -8.06 10.91
N ALA A 12 -39.69 -9.27 10.40
CA ALA A 12 -38.36 -9.77 10.10
C ALA A 12 -37.61 -8.71 9.26
N GLN A 13 -36.67 -8.01 9.90
CA GLN A 13 -35.77 -7.12 9.21
C GLN A 13 -34.87 -8.01 8.36
N PHE A 14 -35.10 -7.99 7.04
CA PHE A 14 -34.22 -8.62 6.07
C PHE A 14 -32.80 -8.10 6.30
N VAL A 15 -31.91 -8.96 6.77
CA VAL A 15 -30.48 -8.69 6.82
C VAL A 15 -30.03 -8.56 5.37
N LYS A 16 -29.78 -7.34 4.88
CA LYS A 16 -29.14 -7.13 3.58
C LYS A 16 -27.72 -7.67 3.69
N GLN A 17 -27.50 -8.89 3.20
CA GLN A 17 -26.17 -9.46 3.08
C GLN A 17 -25.40 -8.66 2.03
N TYR A 18 -24.30 -8.04 2.43
CA TYR A 18 -23.37 -7.39 1.52
C TYR A 18 -22.53 -8.45 0.82
N ILE A 19 -22.55 -8.45 -0.51
CA ILE A 19 -21.67 -9.27 -1.35
C ILE A 19 -20.80 -8.27 -2.11
N PRO A 20 -19.48 -8.17 -1.83
CA PRO A 20 -18.62 -7.26 -2.56
C PRO A 20 -18.53 -7.69 -4.04
N PRO A 21 -18.39 -6.73 -4.97
CA PRO A 21 -18.15 -7.06 -6.38
C PRO A 21 -16.85 -7.87 -6.51
N THR A 22 -16.87 -8.90 -7.34
CA THR A 22 -15.72 -9.80 -7.59
C THR A 22 -14.91 -9.41 -8.82
N THR A 23 -15.12 -8.21 -9.37
CA THR A 23 -14.60 -7.86 -10.69
C THR A 23 -13.10 -7.55 -10.61
N GLU A 24 -12.29 -8.40 -11.25
CA GLU A 24 -10.86 -8.18 -11.51
C GLU A 24 -10.61 -7.28 -12.73
N ASP A 25 -11.68 -6.83 -13.39
CA ASP A 25 -11.59 -5.96 -14.56
C ASP A 25 -11.05 -4.60 -14.11
N ASN A 26 -9.79 -4.33 -14.49
CA ASN A 26 -9.06 -3.08 -14.26
C ASN A 26 -8.40 -2.89 -12.87
N ILE A 27 -7.70 -3.91 -12.35
CA ILE A 27 -6.89 -3.84 -11.10
C ILE A 27 -5.89 -2.66 -11.09
N PHE A 28 -5.40 -2.22 -12.24
CA PHE A 28 -4.44 -1.12 -12.37
C PHE A 28 -5.08 0.23 -12.78
N GLY A 29 -6.41 0.32 -12.79
CA GLY A 29 -7.13 1.52 -13.25
C GLY A 29 -6.96 2.76 -12.37
N ASP A 30 -6.71 2.55 -11.08
CA ASP A 30 -6.65 3.62 -10.06
C ASP A 30 -5.21 4.00 -9.66
N VAL A 31 -4.23 3.80 -10.57
CA VAL A 31 -2.86 4.24 -10.29
C VAL A 31 -2.83 5.77 -10.26
N VAL A 32 -2.53 6.33 -9.09
CA VAL A 32 -2.34 7.77 -8.95
C VAL A 32 -1.06 8.16 -9.70
N GLU A 33 -1.24 8.94 -10.77
CA GLU A 33 -0.15 9.51 -11.55
C GLU A 33 0.84 10.29 -10.67
N LYS A 34 2.12 10.25 -11.08
CA LYS A 34 3.23 10.90 -10.38
C LYS A 34 3.00 12.42 -10.32
N GLY A 35 2.77 12.95 -9.12
CA GLY A 35 2.60 14.39 -8.93
C GLY A 35 3.88 15.19 -9.28
N GLU A 36 3.71 16.46 -9.68
CA GLU A 36 4.79 17.38 -10.08
C GLU A 36 5.95 17.48 -9.06
N ASN A 37 5.66 17.22 -7.79
CA ASN A 37 6.63 17.26 -6.70
C ASN A 37 7.47 15.99 -6.51
N PHE A 38 7.30 14.93 -7.32
CA PHE A 38 8.01 13.66 -7.11
C PHE A 38 9.53 13.79 -7.24
N GLY A 39 10.03 14.70 -8.08
CA GLY A 39 11.47 14.97 -8.18
C GLY A 39 12.09 15.50 -6.88
N LYS A 40 11.28 16.07 -5.97
CA LYS A 40 11.75 16.51 -4.65
C LYS A 40 12.04 15.35 -3.71
N TYR A 41 11.56 14.14 -4.02
CA TYR A 41 11.79 12.97 -3.17
C TYR A 41 13.26 12.56 -3.14
N ASP A 42 14.00 12.83 -4.22
CA ASP A 42 15.44 12.55 -4.29
C ASP A 42 16.25 13.41 -3.30
N LEU A 43 15.71 14.57 -2.90
CA LEU A 43 16.33 15.49 -1.95
C LEU A 43 16.05 15.11 -0.49
N ILE A 44 15.14 14.16 -0.24
CA ILE A 44 14.79 13.75 1.12
C ILE A 44 15.96 12.96 1.70
N GLN A 45 16.54 13.50 2.77
CA GLN A 45 17.57 12.81 3.54
C GLN A 45 16.95 11.65 4.32
N VAL A 46 17.50 10.45 4.15
CA VAL A 46 17.08 9.26 4.87
C VAL A 46 18.07 8.96 5.98
N ARG A 47 17.55 8.70 7.18
CA ARG A 47 18.34 8.25 8.33
C ARG A 47 17.97 6.81 8.63
N CYS A 48 18.97 5.94 8.74
CA CYS A 48 18.82 4.54 9.12
C CYS A 48 19.59 4.24 10.40
N ILE A 49 19.00 3.44 11.28
CA ILE A 49 19.62 3.00 12.53
C ILE A 49 19.48 1.48 12.60
N PRO A 50 20.58 0.72 12.79
CA PRO A 50 21.96 1.18 12.83
C PRO A 50 22.47 1.72 11.47
N GLU A 51 23.35 2.72 11.51
CA GLU A 51 23.93 3.32 10.30
C GLU A 51 24.78 2.29 9.54
N GLY A 52 24.69 2.31 8.21
CA GLY A 52 25.48 1.43 7.33
C GLY A 52 25.01 -0.03 7.23
N LYS A 53 23.98 -0.44 7.99
CA LYS A 53 23.43 -1.81 7.89
C LYS A 53 22.74 -2.04 6.53
N ILE A 54 22.01 -1.05 6.03
CA ILE A 54 21.17 -1.18 4.83
C ILE A 54 21.90 -0.61 3.62
N LYS A 55 21.99 -1.40 2.54
CA LYS A 55 22.43 -0.93 1.23
C LYS A 55 21.19 -0.57 0.40
N PRO A 56 20.92 0.72 0.16
CA PRO A 56 19.74 1.11 -0.60
C PRO A 56 19.86 0.69 -2.06
N ILE A 57 18.71 0.37 -2.66
CA ILE A 57 18.58 0.20 -4.12
C ILE A 57 18.27 1.55 -4.76
N GLU A 58 18.68 1.76 -6.00
CA GLU A 58 18.33 2.94 -6.81
C GLU A 58 17.30 2.61 -7.90
N PHE A 59 17.23 1.34 -8.32
CA PHE A 59 16.28 0.81 -9.31
C PHE A 59 15.63 -0.48 -8.80
N TYR A 60 14.39 -0.75 -9.21
CA TYR A 60 13.68 -1.97 -8.82
C TYR A 60 14.38 -3.25 -9.30
N GLU A 61 15.11 -3.17 -10.40
CA GLU A 61 15.91 -4.28 -10.95
C GLU A 61 17.04 -4.72 -10.00
N GLN A 62 17.47 -3.87 -9.08
CA GLN A 62 18.50 -4.21 -8.09
C GLN A 62 17.95 -4.98 -6.88
N ALA A 63 16.62 -5.07 -6.75
CA ALA A 63 15.95 -5.64 -5.58
C ALA A 63 15.75 -7.16 -5.64
N ASN A 64 16.21 -7.83 -6.70
CA ASN A 64 16.05 -9.27 -6.90
C ASN A 64 14.58 -9.74 -6.77
N LEU A 65 13.63 -8.92 -7.24
CA LEU A 65 12.21 -9.23 -7.24
C LEU A 65 11.87 -10.20 -8.37
N ASP A 66 10.81 -10.98 -8.17
CA ASP A 66 10.28 -11.87 -9.20
C ASP A 66 9.93 -11.08 -10.48
N THR A 67 10.17 -11.69 -11.63
CA THR A 67 9.91 -11.09 -12.95
C THR A 67 8.46 -10.62 -13.14
N GLN A 68 7.49 -11.31 -12.55
CA GLN A 68 6.08 -10.92 -12.58
C GLN A 68 5.83 -9.65 -11.76
N VAL A 69 6.51 -9.50 -10.61
CA VAL A 69 6.44 -8.29 -9.78
C VAL A 69 7.04 -7.11 -10.53
N LEU A 70 8.23 -7.26 -11.12
CA LEU A 70 8.86 -6.23 -11.95
C LEU A 70 7.99 -5.85 -13.15
N SER A 71 7.36 -6.83 -13.80
CA SER A 71 6.41 -6.58 -14.89
C SER A 71 5.23 -5.72 -14.42
N ASN A 72 4.66 -6.01 -13.25
CA ASN A 72 3.54 -5.24 -12.71
C ASN A 72 3.94 -3.82 -12.29
N ILE A 73 5.12 -3.64 -11.69
CA ILE A 73 5.70 -2.32 -11.37
C ILE A 73 5.80 -1.45 -12.65
N ARG A 74 6.24 -2.04 -13.76
CA ARG A 74 6.32 -1.35 -15.06
C ARG A 74 4.95 -1.01 -15.64
N ARG A 75 3.96 -1.91 -15.49
CA ARG A 75 2.57 -1.68 -15.95
C ARG A 75 1.91 -0.50 -15.26
N VAL A 76 2.31 -0.19 -14.03
CA VAL A 76 1.83 0.97 -13.27
C VAL A 76 2.75 2.20 -13.39
N HIS A 77 3.69 2.19 -14.33
CA HIS A 77 4.59 3.31 -14.60
C HIS A 77 5.43 3.77 -13.41
N PHE A 78 5.77 2.86 -12.50
CA PHE A 78 6.70 3.13 -11.40
C PHE A 78 8.14 2.98 -11.90
N GLU A 79 8.77 4.10 -12.24
CA GLU A 79 10.11 4.14 -12.84
C GLU A 79 11.22 3.84 -11.83
N LYS A 80 11.08 4.31 -10.59
CA LYS A 80 12.09 4.18 -9.54
C LYS A 80 11.47 4.05 -8.15
N PRO A 81 12.13 3.34 -7.22
CA PRO A 81 11.70 3.26 -5.83
C PRO A 81 11.69 4.64 -5.15
N THR A 82 10.67 4.89 -4.32
CA THR A 82 10.63 6.07 -3.46
C THR A 82 11.68 5.98 -2.35
N PRO A 83 12.04 7.09 -1.66
CA PRO A 83 13.04 7.05 -0.61
C PRO A 83 12.75 6.05 0.52
N VAL A 84 11.49 5.76 0.85
CA VAL A 84 11.19 4.70 1.83
C VAL A 84 11.45 3.31 1.23
N GLN A 85 10.97 3.06 0.02
CA GLN A 85 11.12 1.79 -0.69
C GLN A 85 12.59 1.42 -0.95
N ARG A 86 13.43 2.41 -1.29
CA ARG A 86 14.88 2.22 -1.53
C ARG A 86 15.58 1.51 -0.38
N TYR A 87 15.14 1.77 0.85
CA TYR A 87 15.74 1.20 2.05
C TYR A 87 14.93 0.01 2.58
N THR A 88 13.60 0.01 2.48
CA THR A 88 12.79 -1.07 3.08
C THR A 88 12.77 -2.33 2.23
N ILE A 89 12.74 -2.23 0.89
CA ILE A 89 12.73 -3.41 0.01
C ILE A 89 13.93 -4.33 0.30
N PRO A 90 15.19 -3.84 0.35
CA PRO A 90 16.32 -4.71 0.65
C PRO A 90 16.26 -5.32 2.06
N CYS A 91 15.85 -4.61 3.13
CA CYS A 91 15.76 -5.29 4.44
C CYS A 91 14.60 -6.28 4.55
N ILE A 92 13.48 -6.07 3.84
CA ILE A 92 12.42 -7.09 3.76
C ILE A 92 12.96 -8.36 3.10
N HIS A 93 13.80 -8.22 2.06
CA HIS A 93 14.43 -9.37 1.40
C HIS A 93 15.40 -10.13 2.32
N GLU A 94 16.07 -9.41 3.24
CA GLU A 94 16.93 -9.99 4.28
C GLU A 94 16.17 -10.49 5.52
N GLU A 95 14.83 -10.50 5.47
CA GLU A 95 13.95 -10.93 6.57
C GLU A 95 14.11 -10.13 7.88
N ASP A 96 14.63 -8.90 7.79
CA ASP A 96 14.76 -7.99 8.93
C ASP A 96 13.41 -7.33 9.27
N ASP A 97 13.11 -7.20 10.57
CA ASP A 97 12.04 -6.33 11.05
C ASP A 97 12.42 -4.85 10.87
N ILE A 98 11.48 -4.03 10.39
CA ILE A 98 11.71 -2.61 10.09
C ILE A 98 10.61 -1.74 10.69
N ILE A 99 11.03 -0.60 11.26
CA ILE A 99 10.14 0.53 11.56
C ILE A 99 10.52 1.68 10.62
N ALA A 100 9.62 2.01 9.68
CA ALA A 100 9.82 3.11 8.73
C ALA A 100 8.84 4.26 8.98
N CYS A 101 9.37 5.47 9.17
CA CYS A 101 8.57 6.69 9.31
C CYS A 101 8.77 7.60 8.10
N THR A 102 7.69 7.98 7.43
CA THR A 102 7.70 8.82 6.23
C THR A 102 6.31 9.45 5.99
N GLN A 103 6.26 10.59 5.29
CA GLN A 103 5.04 11.36 5.03
C GLN A 103 3.95 10.57 4.29
N THR A 104 2.70 11.02 4.32
CA THR A 104 1.62 10.44 3.51
C THR A 104 1.90 10.60 2.01
N GLY A 105 1.41 9.67 1.19
CA GLY A 105 1.65 9.68 -0.27
C GLY A 105 3.09 9.35 -0.70
N SER A 106 3.95 8.86 0.19
CA SER A 106 5.36 8.54 -0.11
C SER A 106 5.61 7.15 -0.70
N GLY A 107 4.57 6.39 -1.04
CA GLY A 107 4.69 5.01 -1.55
C GLY A 107 5.11 3.99 -0.49
N LYS A 108 4.51 4.06 0.71
CA LYS A 108 4.70 3.03 1.75
C LYS A 108 4.02 1.69 1.41
N THR A 109 2.87 1.76 0.74
CA THR A 109 2.13 0.61 0.21
C THR A 109 2.81 0.12 -1.06
#